data_AF-A0A317R839-F1
#
_entry.id   AF-A0A317R839-F1
#
_cell.length_a   1.000
_cell.length_b   1.000
_cell.length_c   1.000
_cell.angle_alpha   90.00
_cell.angle_beta   90.00
_cell.angle_gamma   90.00
#
_symmetry.space_group_name_H-M   'P 1'
#
loop_
_entity.id
_entity.type
_entity.pdbx_description
1 polymer ?
#
loop_
_entity_poly.entity_id
_entity_poly.type
_entity_poly.pdbx_seq_one_letter_code
_entity_poly.pdbx_strand_id
1 'polypeptide(L)'
;MRADVFLVEGGHAATRSQAQRLIASGVQWRLAATMPWTRVAKNGDDIPAGAEVQLLDASEAKYLSRGGLKLEGALRASGLDVTGLRCLDVGQSTGGFTDCLLQHGAAQVIGVDVGHAQVHERLRADARVVCVEGLNARALTAEVLLDACEEALSERVEADPEDNETPPQAPYAWMRNGGLVDDDYDDSGDAKEHEIEAFKAERAARARARAEGGLPTVRRRLAGREGVQLIPEFDLVTGDLSFISLTLVLPALVPLLKDGGQLLMLVKPQFELQPGQVGKGGIVRDPGLHAEVEQRIRECCAQLGLAVRGWHDSPIEGGDGNREFFVHAEKPRNPA
;
A
#
# COMPACT_ATOMS: atom_id res chain seq x y z
N MET A 1 11.63 -4.01 -30.27
CA MET A 1 11.24 -3.28 -29.04
C MET A 1 12.24 -3.69 -27.97
N ARG A 2 12.73 -2.74 -27.16
CA ARG A 2 13.68 -3.07 -26.08
C ARG A 2 13.12 -4.17 -25.18
N ALA A 3 13.95 -5.16 -24.86
CA ALA A 3 13.56 -6.33 -24.10
C ALA A 3 12.94 -5.98 -22.75
N ASP A 4 13.52 -5.01 -22.04
CA ASP A 4 12.99 -4.57 -20.75
C ASP A 4 11.60 -3.93 -20.83
N VAL A 5 11.27 -3.29 -21.95
CA VAL A 5 9.93 -2.74 -22.22
C VAL A 5 8.99 -3.84 -22.70
N PHE A 6 9.45 -4.69 -23.61
CA PHE A 6 8.68 -5.81 -24.15
C PHE A 6 8.16 -6.73 -23.05
N LEU A 7 9.00 -7.06 -22.06
CA LEU A 7 8.59 -7.91 -20.94
C LEU A 7 7.49 -7.26 -20.08
N VAL A 8 7.50 -5.93 -19.94
CA VAL A 8 6.46 -5.23 -19.17
C VAL A 8 5.16 -5.16 -19.96
N GLU A 9 5.20 -4.71 -21.21
CA GLU A 9 4.02 -4.60 -22.06
C GLU A 9 3.39 -5.97 -22.39
N GLY A 10 4.21 -7.03 -22.47
CA GLY A 10 3.76 -8.41 -22.64
C GLY A 10 3.27 -9.08 -21.35
N GLY A 11 3.27 -8.40 -20.21
CA GLY A 11 2.82 -8.94 -18.92
C GLY A 11 3.74 -9.99 -18.29
N HIS A 12 4.95 -10.18 -18.84
CA HIS A 12 5.97 -11.07 -18.26
C HIS A 12 6.65 -10.47 -17.02
N ALA A 13 6.57 -9.14 -16.85
CA ALA A 13 7.06 -8.40 -15.69
C ALA A 13 6.08 -7.29 -15.30
N ALA A 14 5.84 -7.10 -14.01
CA ALA A 14 5.03 -6.03 -13.46
C ALA A 14 5.73 -4.66 -13.54
N THR A 15 7.07 -4.62 -13.53
CA THR A 15 7.85 -3.37 -13.57
C THR A 15 9.08 -3.51 -14.46
N ARG A 16 9.61 -2.38 -14.96
CA ARG A 16 10.88 -2.38 -15.69
C ARG A 16 12.04 -2.93 -14.87
N SER A 17 12.09 -2.62 -13.58
CA SER A 17 13.13 -3.15 -12.70
C SER A 17 13.04 -4.67 -12.55
N GLN A 18 11.82 -5.25 -12.55
CA GLN A 18 11.64 -6.70 -12.59
C GLN A 18 12.05 -7.29 -13.94
N ALA A 19 11.68 -6.65 -15.05
CA ALA A 19 12.08 -7.08 -16.38
C ALA A 19 13.61 -7.17 -16.53
N GLN A 20 14.34 -6.18 -16.02
CA GLN A 20 15.81 -6.18 -16.02
C GLN A 20 16.40 -7.34 -15.23
N ARG A 21 15.79 -7.70 -14.09
CA ARG A 21 16.23 -8.87 -13.30
C ARG A 21 15.94 -10.17 -14.03
N LEU A 22 14.76 -10.32 -14.61
CA LEU A 22 14.43 -11.48 -15.43
C LEU A 22 15.43 -11.66 -16.58
N ILE A 23 15.79 -10.58 -17.26
CA ILE A 23 16.82 -10.61 -18.31
C ILE A 23 18.17 -11.09 -17.75
N ALA A 24 18.58 -10.59 -16.59
CA ALA A 24 19.82 -11.02 -15.93
C ALA A 24 19.79 -12.51 -15.53
N SER A 25 18.65 -13.01 -15.04
CA SER A 25 18.44 -14.42 -14.69
C SER A 25 18.26 -15.33 -15.92
N GLY A 26 17.94 -14.75 -17.07
CA GLY A 26 17.91 -15.40 -18.37
C GLY A 26 16.53 -15.33 -19.02
N VAL A 27 16.47 -14.64 -20.16
CA VAL A 27 15.31 -14.59 -21.05
C VAL A 27 15.72 -15.02 -22.44
N GLN A 28 14.85 -15.74 -23.14
CA GLN A 28 15.02 -16.05 -24.55
C GLN A 28 13.72 -15.89 -25.32
N TRP A 29 13.82 -15.63 -26.62
CA TRP A 29 12.67 -15.44 -27.51
C TRP A 29 12.83 -16.19 -28.83
N ARG A 30 11.72 -16.47 -29.51
CA ARG A 30 11.68 -17.01 -30.88
C ARG A 30 10.45 -16.52 -31.65
N LEU A 31 10.54 -16.44 -32.97
CA LEU A 31 9.42 -15.97 -33.82
C LEU A 31 8.42 -17.07 -34.20
N ALA A 32 8.82 -18.34 -34.13
CA ALA A 32 7.97 -19.48 -34.44
C ALA A 32 8.48 -20.71 -33.70
N ALA A 33 7.60 -21.69 -33.47
CA ALA A 33 7.94 -22.91 -32.74
C ALA A 33 9.09 -23.72 -33.37
N THR A 34 9.29 -23.58 -34.69
CA THR A 34 10.35 -24.24 -35.47
C THR A 34 11.68 -23.49 -35.48
N MET A 35 11.71 -22.25 -35.00
CA MET A 35 12.92 -21.42 -34.94
C MET A 35 13.69 -21.66 -33.63
N PRO A 36 15.02 -21.53 -33.64
CA PRO A 36 15.82 -21.63 -32.42
C PRO A 36 15.53 -20.45 -31.49
N TRP A 37 15.74 -20.68 -30.19
CA TRP A 37 15.66 -19.64 -29.18
C TRP A 37 16.86 -18.69 -29.28
N THR A 38 16.58 -17.40 -29.19
CA THR A 38 17.59 -16.32 -29.12
C THR A 38 17.62 -15.78 -27.70
N ARG A 39 18.77 -15.85 -27.05
CA ARG A 39 18.95 -15.34 -25.68
C ARG A 39 19.05 -13.82 -25.67
N VAL A 40 18.36 -13.19 -24.73
CA VAL A 40 18.50 -11.76 -24.44
C VAL A 40 19.74 -11.58 -23.56
N ALA A 41 20.69 -10.76 -24.00
CA ALA A 41 21.95 -10.54 -23.29
C ALA A 41 21.94 -9.28 -22.42
N LYS A 42 21.18 -8.26 -22.81
CA LYS A 42 21.07 -6.99 -22.08
C LYS A 42 19.68 -6.37 -22.24
N ASN A 43 19.35 -5.49 -21.29
CA ASN A 43 18.04 -4.82 -21.18
C ASN A 43 17.58 -4.12 -22.48
N GLY A 44 18.53 -3.57 -23.23
CA GLY A 44 18.26 -2.82 -24.45
C GLY A 44 18.24 -3.65 -25.73
N ASP A 45 18.39 -4.98 -25.66
CA ASP A 45 18.29 -5.83 -26.85
C ASP A 45 16.87 -5.78 -27.43
N ASP A 46 16.75 -5.90 -28.74
CA ASP A 46 15.44 -5.89 -29.39
C ASP A 46 14.79 -7.26 -29.41
N ILE A 47 13.56 -7.33 -28.88
CA ILE A 47 12.64 -8.45 -29.09
C ILE A 47 11.67 -8.04 -30.21
N PRO A 48 11.53 -8.86 -31.27
CA PRO A 48 10.54 -8.63 -32.32
C PRO A 48 9.11 -8.68 -31.79
N ALA A 49 8.22 -7.86 -32.35
CA ALA A 49 6.79 -7.94 -32.06
C ALA A 49 6.24 -9.33 -32.43
N GLY A 50 5.38 -9.89 -31.58
CA GLY A 50 4.81 -11.23 -31.78
C GLY A 50 5.77 -12.40 -31.50
N ALA A 51 6.98 -12.14 -31.01
CA ALA A 51 7.86 -13.21 -30.56
C ALA A 51 7.30 -13.92 -29.32
N GLU A 52 7.42 -15.24 -29.29
CA GLU A 52 7.24 -16.05 -28.10
C GLU A 52 8.44 -15.82 -27.17
N VAL A 53 8.18 -15.62 -25.88
CA VAL A 53 9.20 -15.39 -24.86
C VAL A 53 9.15 -16.49 -23.81
N GLN A 54 10.34 -16.93 -23.40
CA GLN A 54 10.52 -17.86 -22.30
C GLN A 54 11.45 -17.24 -21.25
N LEU A 55 10.98 -17.24 -20.00
CA LEU A 55 11.79 -16.95 -18.82
C LEU A 55 12.51 -18.25 -18.41
N LEU A 56 13.84 -18.22 -18.35
CA LEU A 56 14.63 -19.39 -17.93
C LEU A 56 14.55 -19.58 -16.40
N ASP A 57 14.37 -18.48 -15.67
CA ASP A 57 14.09 -18.46 -14.25
C ASP A 57 12.95 -17.46 -13.98
N ALA A 58 11.79 -17.99 -13.59
CA ALA A 58 10.61 -17.21 -13.27
C ALA A 58 10.50 -16.85 -11.78
N SER A 59 11.45 -17.26 -10.93
CA SER A 59 11.42 -16.96 -9.49
C SER A 59 11.40 -15.46 -9.21
N GLU A 60 12.09 -14.66 -10.05
CA GLU A 60 12.08 -13.19 -10.03
C GLU A 60 10.71 -12.57 -10.36
N ALA A 61 9.80 -13.35 -10.98
CA ALA A 61 8.43 -12.93 -11.31
C ALA A 61 7.40 -13.27 -10.23
N LYS A 62 7.77 -14.05 -9.21
CA LYS A 62 6.81 -14.59 -8.22
C LYS A 62 6.10 -13.50 -7.42
N TYR A 63 6.84 -12.46 -7.04
CA TYR A 63 6.31 -11.32 -6.31
C TYR A 63 6.57 -10.02 -7.03
N LEU A 64 5.81 -8.97 -6.68
CA LEU A 64 5.96 -7.63 -7.25
C LEU A 64 7.36 -7.01 -7.04
N SER A 65 8.08 -7.43 -5.99
CA SER A 65 9.45 -7.02 -5.75
C SER A 65 10.28 -8.13 -5.08
N ARG A 66 11.61 -7.97 -5.08
CA ARG A 66 12.53 -8.89 -4.38
C ARG A 66 12.22 -9.03 -2.90
N GLY A 67 11.57 -8.04 -2.28
CA GLY A 67 11.14 -8.12 -0.88
C GLY A 67 10.28 -9.35 -0.63
N GLY A 68 9.40 -9.73 -1.55
CA GLY A 68 8.56 -10.93 -1.37
C GLY A 68 9.37 -12.22 -1.22
N LEU A 69 10.49 -12.36 -1.93
CA LEU A 69 11.39 -13.52 -1.80
C LEU A 69 12.06 -13.54 -0.42
N LYS A 70 12.41 -12.36 0.12
CA LYS A 70 12.98 -12.25 1.47
C LYS A 70 11.98 -12.73 2.51
N LEU A 71 10.75 -12.19 2.46
CA LEU A 71 9.70 -12.54 3.43
C LEU A 71 9.31 -14.01 3.32
N GLU A 72 9.19 -14.57 2.11
CA GLU A 72 8.92 -16.00 1.94
C GLU A 72 9.98 -16.88 2.62
N GLY A 73 11.26 -16.55 2.43
CA GLY A 73 12.34 -17.26 3.12
C GLY A 73 12.24 -17.16 4.64
N ALA A 74 11.89 -15.97 5.15
CA ALA A 74 11.71 -15.73 6.57
C ALA A 74 10.50 -16.48 7.16
N LEU A 75 9.38 -16.53 6.45
CA LEU A 75 8.20 -17.33 6.84
C LEU A 75 8.56 -18.81 6.93
N ARG A 76 9.29 -19.33 5.94
CA ARG A 76 9.77 -20.72 5.95
C ARG A 76 10.73 -21.01 7.11
N ALA A 77 11.68 -20.10 7.36
CA ALA A 77 12.70 -20.28 8.40
C ALA A 77 12.13 -20.17 9.83
N SER A 78 11.13 -19.31 10.02
CA SER A 78 10.42 -19.14 11.30
C SER A 78 9.32 -20.19 11.53
N GLY A 79 8.83 -20.82 10.46
CA GLY A 79 7.69 -21.75 10.52
C GLY A 79 6.34 -21.05 10.78
N LEU A 80 6.28 -19.73 10.56
CA LEU A 80 5.05 -18.95 10.74
C LEU A 80 4.05 -19.23 9.61
N ASP A 81 2.85 -19.66 9.99
CA ASP A 81 1.69 -19.70 9.11
C ASP A 81 0.92 -18.38 9.20
N VAL A 82 0.74 -17.72 8.05
CA VAL A 82 0.04 -16.43 7.95
C VAL A 82 -1.40 -16.56 7.44
N THR A 83 -1.87 -17.79 7.24
CA THR A 83 -3.23 -18.06 6.78
C THR A 83 -4.26 -17.46 7.73
N GLY A 84 -5.14 -16.61 7.19
CA GLY A 84 -6.21 -15.98 7.96
C GLY A 84 -5.78 -14.82 8.86
N LEU A 85 -4.49 -14.46 8.87
CA LEU A 85 -3.97 -13.41 9.76
C LEU A 85 -4.26 -11.99 9.25
N ARG A 86 -4.39 -11.05 10.18
CA ARG A 86 -4.32 -9.60 9.91
C ARG A 86 -2.88 -9.13 10.10
N CYS A 87 -2.31 -8.58 9.04
CA CYS A 87 -0.91 -8.19 9.00
C CYS A 87 -0.74 -6.68 8.86
N LEU A 88 0.30 -6.14 9.49
CA LEU A 88 0.82 -4.80 9.24
C LEU A 88 2.14 -4.93 8.48
N ASP A 89 2.24 -4.31 7.31
CA ASP A 89 3.45 -4.26 6.47
C ASP A 89 4.02 -2.82 6.48
N VAL A 90 5.11 -2.61 7.20
CA VAL A 90 5.72 -1.29 7.40
C VAL A 90 6.89 -1.08 6.43
N GLY A 91 6.82 -0.03 5.62
CA GLY A 91 7.69 0.15 4.46
C GLY A 91 7.19 -0.61 3.24
N GLN A 92 5.87 -0.55 2.98
CA GLN A 92 5.21 -1.33 1.94
C GLN A 92 5.87 -1.15 0.55
N SER A 93 6.33 0.05 0.22
CA SER A 93 6.96 0.43 -1.06
C SER A 93 6.15 -0.09 -2.26
N THR A 94 6.75 -0.85 -3.19
CA THR A 94 6.02 -1.48 -4.31
C THR A 94 5.03 -2.56 -3.86
N GLY A 95 5.21 -3.12 -2.66
CA GLY A 95 4.32 -4.09 -2.03
C GLY A 95 4.78 -5.55 -2.10
N GLY A 96 6.09 -5.81 -2.15
CA GLY A 96 6.61 -7.19 -2.23
C GLY A 96 6.27 -8.06 -1.00
N PHE A 97 6.34 -7.49 0.21
CA PHE A 97 5.98 -8.19 1.44
C PHE A 97 4.46 -8.43 1.50
N THR A 98 3.67 -7.37 1.26
CA THR A 98 2.21 -7.49 1.11
C THR A 98 1.80 -8.59 0.12
N ASP A 99 2.37 -8.61 -1.09
CA ASP A 99 2.08 -9.63 -2.10
C ASP A 99 2.41 -11.05 -1.61
N CYS A 100 3.55 -11.21 -0.93
CA CYS A 100 3.92 -12.47 -0.29
C CYS A 100 2.90 -12.91 0.77
N LEU A 101 2.48 -12.03 1.67
CA LEU A 101 1.48 -12.33 2.69
C LEU A 101 0.14 -12.76 2.08
N LEU A 102 -0.34 -12.04 1.07
CA LEU A 102 -1.61 -12.35 0.40
C LEU A 102 -1.58 -13.70 -0.34
N GLN A 103 -0.46 -14.02 -1.00
CA GLN A 103 -0.26 -15.31 -1.67
C GLN A 103 -0.19 -16.48 -0.67
N HIS A 104 0.24 -16.22 0.57
CA HIS A 104 0.26 -17.21 1.67
C HIS A 104 -1.01 -17.18 2.53
N GLY A 105 -2.07 -16.51 2.08
CA GLY A 105 -3.40 -16.62 2.69
C GLY A 105 -3.70 -15.64 3.81
N ALA A 106 -2.93 -14.55 3.97
CA ALA A 106 -3.30 -13.48 4.89
C ALA A 106 -4.70 -12.94 4.58
N ALA A 107 -5.50 -12.72 5.63
CA ALA A 107 -6.88 -12.25 5.50
C ALA A 107 -6.95 -10.75 5.19
N GLN A 108 -6.02 -9.96 5.76
CA GLN A 108 -5.91 -8.53 5.51
C GLN A 108 -4.46 -8.08 5.67
N VAL A 109 -4.03 -7.13 4.85
CA VAL A 109 -2.76 -6.43 5.02
C VAL A 109 -3.01 -4.93 5.03
N ILE A 110 -2.63 -4.27 6.13
CA ILE A 110 -2.52 -2.81 6.17
C ILE A 110 -1.06 -2.47 5.90
N GLY A 111 -0.81 -1.81 4.77
CA GLY A 111 0.52 -1.37 4.40
C GLY A 111 0.73 0.09 4.75
N VAL A 112 1.86 0.41 5.37
CA VAL A 112 2.24 1.79 5.72
C VAL A 112 3.53 2.14 5.00
N ASP A 113 3.58 3.30 4.36
CA ASP A 113 4.79 3.83 3.73
C ASP A 113 4.91 5.35 3.92
N VAL A 114 6.15 5.85 3.95
CA VAL A 114 6.45 7.30 4.02
C VAL A 114 6.40 7.96 2.65
N GLY A 115 6.60 7.21 1.59
CA GLY A 115 6.53 7.68 0.21
C GLY A 115 5.10 7.76 -0.31
N HIS A 116 5.00 8.13 -1.60
CA HIS A 116 3.73 8.29 -2.30
C HIS A 116 3.75 7.58 -3.65
N ALA A 117 2.59 7.09 -4.09
CA ALA A 117 2.37 6.48 -5.39
C ALA A 117 3.32 5.31 -5.73
N GLN A 118 3.77 4.55 -4.73
CA GLN A 118 4.71 3.43 -4.95
C GLN A 118 4.02 2.08 -5.08
N VAL A 119 2.89 1.90 -4.39
CA VAL A 119 2.21 0.61 -4.33
C VAL A 119 1.63 0.24 -5.69
N HIS A 120 1.88 -1.00 -6.12
CA HIS A 120 1.41 -1.54 -7.39
C HIS A 120 -0.12 -1.57 -7.49
N GLU A 121 -0.66 -1.30 -8.68
CA GLU A 121 -2.11 -1.20 -8.93
C GLU A 121 -2.90 -2.44 -8.48
N ARG A 122 -2.34 -3.64 -8.69
CA ARG A 122 -2.94 -4.92 -8.26
C ARG A 122 -3.22 -4.94 -6.76
N LEU A 123 -2.31 -4.42 -5.95
CA LEU A 123 -2.49 -4.36 -4.51
C LEU A 123 -3.47 -3.26 -4.11
N ARG A 124 -3.45 -2.11 -4.80
CA ARG A 124 -4.43 -1.04 -4.57
C ARG A 124 -5.86 -1.50 -4.88
N ALA A 125 -6.03 -2.39 -5.85
CA ALA A 125 -7.32 -2.96 -6.23
C ALA A 125 -7.76 -4.14 -5.33
N ASP A 126 -6.85 -4.75 -4.56
CA ASP A 126 -7.21 -5.89 -3.70
C ASP A 126 -7.97 -5.40 -2.44
N ALA A 127 -9.18 -5.93 -2.24
CA ALA A 127 -10.05 -5.56 -1.11
C ALA A 127 -9.47 -5.94 0.26
N ARG A 128 -8.50 -6.88 0.30
CA ARG A 128 -7.79 -7.28 1.52
C ARG A 128 -6.68 -6.30 1.89
N VAL A 129 -6.36 -5.33 1.04
CA VAL A 129 -5.24 -4.41 1.25
C VAL A 129 -5.73 -2.99 1.52
N VAL A 130 -5.21 -2.38 2.59
CA VAL A 130 -5.34 -0.94 2.84
C VAL A 130 -3.96 -0.33 2.68
N CYS A 131 -3.80 0.60 1.73
CA CYS A 131 -2.52 1.25 1.44
C CYS A 131 -2.50 2.64 2.08
N VAL A 132 -1.65 2.83 3.09
CA VAL A 132 -1.48 4.10 3.81
C VAL A 132 -0.13 4.70 3.45
N GLU A 133 -0.14 5.76 2.65
CA GLU A 133 1.05 6.45 2.16
C GLU A 133 1.26 7.80 2.88
N GLY A 134 2.49 8.31 2.91
CA GLY A 134 2.84 9.56 3.60
C GLY A 134 2.90 9.47 5.13
N LEU A 135 2.91 8.26 5.70
CA LEU A 135 2.86 8.05 7.15
C LEU A 135 4.17 7.49 7.69
N ASN A 136 4.74 8.17 8.69
CA ASN A 136 6.00 7.76 9.32
C ASN A 136 5.76 6.72 10.42
N ALA A 137 6.36 5.54 10.27
CA ALA A 137 6.27 4.42 11.21
C ALA A 137 6.61 4.79 12.66
N ARG A 138 7.56 5.71 12.87
CA ARG A 138 7.98 6.16 14.22
C ARG A 138 6.89 6.94 14.95
N ALA A 139 5.97 7.55 14.21
CA ALA A 139 4.87 8.36 14.75
C ALA A 139 3.54 7.59 14.79
N LEU A 140 3.55 6.28 14.55
CA LEU A 140 2.34 5.47 14.57
C LEU A 140 1.75 5.36 15.99
N THR A 141 0.47 5.68 16.08
CA THR A 141 -0.43 5.26 17.17
C THR A 141 -1.63 4.56 16.56
N ALA A 142 -2.43 3.89 17.39
CA ALA A 142 -3.68 3.29 16.94
C ALA A 142 -4.62 4.34 16.33
N GLU A 143 -4.76 5.53 16.94
CA GLU A 143 -5.62 6.58 16.40
C GLU A 143 -5.11 7.13 15.07
N VAL A 144 -3.81 7.40 14.97
CA VAL A 144 -3.19 7.91 13.73
C VAL A 144 -3.35 6.91 12.59
N LEU A 145 -3.13 5.62 12.85
CA LEU A 145 -3.28 4.58 11.84
C LEU A 145 -4.73 4.45 11.38
N LEU A 146 -5.69 4.50 12.31
CA LEU A 146 -7.11 4.43 11.98
C LEU A 146 -7.56 5.61 11.12
N ASP A 147 -7.20 6.83 11.50
CA ASP A 147 -7.56 8.02 10.71
C ASP A 147 -6.95 7.96 9.30
N ALA A 148 -5.69 7.54 9.18
CA ALA A 148 -5.02 7.39 7.90
C ALA A 148 -5.64 6.28 7.03
N CYS A 149 -6.07 5.17 7.64
CA CYS A 149 -6.81 4.12 6.94
C CYS A 149 -8.18 4.62 6.44
N GLU A 150 -8.91 5.40 7.25
CA GLU A 150 -10.19 5.98 6.83
C GLU A 150 -10.00 6.97 5.67
N GLU A 151 -8.96 7.80 5.69
CA GLU A 151 -8.64 8.68 4.55
C GLU A 151 -8.28 7.84 3.30
N ALA A 152 -7.48 6.78 3.45
CA ALA A 152 -7.09 5.91 2.33
C ALA A 152 -8.27 5.14 1.69
N LEU A 153 -9.31 4.86 2.48
CA LEU A 153 -10.50 4.14 2.04
C LEU A 153 -11.63 5.05 1.57
N SER A 154 -11.48 6.37 1.67
CA SER A 154 -12.55 7.33 1.44
C SER A 154 -12.24 8.33 0.34
N GLU A 155 -13.30 8.82 -0.29
CA GLU A 155 -13.30 10.06 -1.05
C GLU A 155 -13.90 11.19 -0.20
N ARG A 156 -13.57 12.43 -0.55
CA ARG A 156 -14.20 13.62 0.05
C ARG A 156 -15.36 14.06 -0.84
N VAL A 157 -16.55 14.05 -0.27
CA VAL A 157 -17.79 14.43 -0.96
C VAL A 157 -18.41 15.61 -0.24
N GLU A 158 -19.19 16.40 -0.97
CA GLU A 158 -19.92 17.52 -0.39
C GLU A 158 -20.89 17.01 0.69
N ALA A 159 -20.93 17.69 1.84
CA ALA A 159 -21.68 17.23 3.02
C ALA A 159 -23.21 17.20 2.81
N ASP A 160 -23.72 18.00 1.88
CA ASP A 160 -25.15 18.17 1.63
C ASP A 160 -25.45 18.23 0.13
N PRO A 161 -25.47 17.11 -0.60
CA PRO A 161 -25.69 17.17 -2.04
C PRO A 161 -27.13 17.55 -2.45
N GLU A 162 -28.13 17.45 -1.57
CA GLU A 162 -29.52 17.22 -2.00
C GLU A 162 -30.47 18.43 -1.96
N ASP A 163 -30.24 19.51 -1.21
CA ASP A 163 -31.34 20.46 -0.97
C ASP A 163 -31.46 21.68 -1.93
N ASN A 164 -30.88 21.63 -3.13
CA ASN A 164 -30.93 22.82 -4.03
C ASN A 164 -31.10 22.53 -5.53
N GLU A 165 -31.42 21.28 -5.90
CA GLU A 165 -31.66 20.94 -7.31
C GLU A 165 -33.13 21.02 -7.71
N THR A 166 -34.06 21.00 -6.75
CA THR A 166 -35.49 21.14 -7.02
C THR A 166 -35.86 22.63 -7.02
N PRO A 167 -36.11 23.25 -8.19
CA PRO A 167 -36.55 24.63 -8.22
C PRO A 167 -37.92 24.75 -7.53
N PRO A 168 -38.17 25.85 -6.80
CA PRO A 168 -39.51 26.11 -6.26
C PRO A 168 -40.52 26.19 -7.41
N GLN A 169 -41.78 25.77 -7.16
CA GLN A 169 -42.82 25.73 -8.20
C GLN A 169 -42.96 27.10 -8.87
N ALA A 170 -42.77 27.16 -10.19
CA ALA A 170 -42.68 28.42 -10.91
C ALA A 170 -43.90 29.33 -10.67
N PRO A 171 -43.71 30.62 -10.35
CA PRO A 171 -44.76 31.61 -10.42
C PRO A 171 -45.25 31.59 -11.85
N TYR A 172 -46.54 31.81 -12.03
CA TYR A 172 -47.19 31.76 -13.34
C TYR A 172 -47.50 30.35 -13.84
N ALA A 173 -47.79 29.39 -12.95
CA ALA A 173 -48.32 28.10 -13.35
C ALA A 173 -49.60 28.24 -14.22
N TRP A 174 -50.43 29.26 -13.95
CA TRP A 174 -51.57 29.68 -14.78
C TRP A 174 -51.25 29.98 -16.25
N MET A 175 -50.03 30.44 -16.58
CA MET A 175 -49.65 30.71 -17.99
C MET A 175 -49.54 29.41 -18.81
N ARG A 176 -49.32 28.25 -18.16
CA ARG A 176 -49.30 26.94 -18.84
C ARG A 176 -50.69 26.42 -19.20
N ASN A 177 -51.75 26.97 -18.58
CA ASN A 177 -53.14 26.60 -18.82
C ASN A 177 -53.84 27.57 -19.80
N GLY A 178 -53.09 28.17 -20.72
CA GLY A 178 -53.64 29.09 -21.73
C GLY A 178 -53.91 30.52 -21.24
N GLY A 179 -53.39 30.89 -20.06
CA GLY A 179 -53.42 32.27 -19.57
C GLY A 179 -54.78 32.73 -18.99
N LEU A 180 -55.71 31.80 -18.76
CA LEU A 180 -56.97 32.07 -18.07
C LEU A 180 -56.75 32.04 -16.56
N VAL A 181 -56.86 33.20 -15.93
CA VAL A 181 -57.01 33.34 -14.48
C VAL A 181 -58.50 33.57 -14.25
N ASP A 182 -59.22 32.55 -13.80
CA ASP A 182 -60.60 32.68 -13.34
C ASP A 182 -60.66 32.86 -11.82
N ASP A 183 -61.85 33.13 -11.29
CA ASP A 183 -62.06 33.38 -9.86
C ASP A 183 -61.79 32.13 -8.97
N ASP A 184 -61.53 30.98 -9.59
CA ASP A 184 -61.22 29.70 -8.93
C ASP A 184 -59.71 29.38 -8.90
N TYR A 185 -58.83 30.27 -9.41
CA TYR A 185 -57.38 30.07 -9.40
C TYR A 185 -56.78 30.29 -8.00
N ASP A 186 -56.30 29.20 -7.38
CA ASP A 186 -55.59 29.21 -6.10
C ASP A 186 -54.06 29.34 -6.32
N ASP A 187 -53.54 30.55 -6.13
CA ASP A 187 -52.13 30.89 -6.26
C ASP A 187 -51.32 30.65 -4.97
N SER A 188 -51.94 30.10 -3.92
CA SER A 188 -51.29 29.91 -2.61
C SER A 188 -50.12 28.93 -2.63
N GLY A 189 -50.03 28.09 -3.67
CA GLY A 189 -48.91 27.16 -3.92
C GLY A 189 -47.82 27.69 -4.86
N ASP A 190 -48.01 28.84 -5.51
CA ASP A 190 -47.01 29.41 -6.44
C ASP A 190 -45.84 30.02 -5.67
N ALA A 191 -44.60 29.74 -6.08
CA ALA A 191 -43.44 30.38 -5.48
C ALA A 191 -43.37 31.85 -5.85
N LYS A 192 -43.08 32.70 -4.88
CA LYS A 192 -42.98 34.15 -5.10
C LYS A 192 -41.67 34.49 -5.82
N GLU A 193 -41.67 35.60 -6.56
CA GLU A 193 -40.49 36.03 -7.33
C GLU A 193 -39.23 36.19 -6.45
N HIS A 194 -39.39 36.71 -5.23
CA HIS A 194 -38.27 36.84 -4.28
C HIS A 194 -37.74 35.49 -3.78
N GLU A 195 -38.59 34.45 -3.72
CA GLU A 195 -38.18 33.09 -3.31
C GLU A 195 -37.34 32.44 -4.42
N ILE A 196 -37.65 32.70 -5.69
CA ILE A 196 -36.84 32.25 -6.83
C ILE A 196 -35.51 32.98 -6.91
N GLU A 197 -35.51 34.30 -6.73
CA GLU A 197 -34.26 35.07 -6.78
C GLU A 197 -33.35 34.70 -5.60
N ALA A 198 -33.91 34.44 -4.41
CA ALA A 198 -33.18 33.87 -3.28
C ALA A 198 -32.60 32.49 -3.63
N PHE A 199 -33.39 31.58 -4.20
CA PHE A 199 -32.95 30.25 -4.65
C PHE A 199 -31.83 30.32 -5.70
N LYS A 200 -31.95 31.19 -6.71
CA LYS A 200 -30.90 31.41 -7.72
C LYS A 200 -29.63 31.98 -7.11
N ALA A 201 -29.76 32.94 -6.20
CA ALA A 201 -28.62 33.54 -5.51
C ALA A 201 -27.88 32.53 -4.64
N GLU A 202 -28.62 31.68 -3.92
CA GLU A 202 -28.07 30.60 -3.11
C GLU A 202 -27.33 29.58 -3.97
N ARG A 203 -27.93 29.13 -5.09
CA ARG A 203 -27.27 28.26 -6.06
C ARG A 203 -26.00 28.87 -6.65
N ALA A 204 -26.03 30.16 -6.99
CA ALA A 204 -24.85 30.86 -7.53
C ALA A 204 -23.74 30.98 -6.48
N ALA A 205 -24.09 31.31 -5.23
CA ALA A 205 -23.15 31.37 -4.11
C ALA A 205 -22.53 30.00 -3.83
N ARG A 206 -23.34 28.93 -3.83
CA ARG A 206 -22.89 27.55 -3.64
C ARG A 206 -22.02 27.06 -4.80
N ALA A 207 -22.38 27.36 -6.05
CA ALA A 207 -21.56 27.03 -7.22
C ALA A 207 -20.20 27.74 -7.16
N ARG A 208 -20.18 29.00 -6.70
CA ARG A 208 -18.95 29.75 -6.46
C ARG A 208 -18.11 29.13 -5.34
N ALA A 209 -18.73 28.80 -4.20
CA ALA A 209 -18.06 28.14 -3.09
C ALA A 209 -17.51 26.75 -3.50
N ARG A 210 -18.21 26.02 -4.38
CA ARG A 210 -17.72 24.76 -4.96
C ARG A 210 -16.48 24.97 -5.82
N ALA A 211 -16.51 25.98 -6.69
CA ALA A 211 -15.36 26.33 -7.54
C ALA A 211 -14.14 26.82 -6.74
N GLU A 212 -14.38 27.48 -5.60
CA GLU A 212 -13.36 27.97 -4.68
C GLU A 212 -12.92 26.92 -3.63
N GLY A 213 -13.53 25.73 -3.62
CA GLY A 213 -13.23 24.65 -2.66
C GLY A 213 -13.65 24.94 -1.21
N GLY A 214 -14.54 25.93 -1.00
CA GLY A 214 -14.99 26.38 0.32
C GLY A 214 -16.20 25.63 0.90
N LEU A 215 -16.73 24.63 0.18
CA LEU A 215 -17.87 23.84 0.67
C LEU A 215 -17.41 22.79 1.70
N PRO A 216 -18.19 22.59 2.78
CA PRO A 216 -17.90 21.53 3.74
C PRO A 216 -17.96 20.17 3.05
N THR A 217 -16.93 19.35 3.29
CA THR A 217 -16.86 17.98 2.77
C THR A 217 -16.88 16.98 3.92
N VAL A 218 -17.45 15.81 3.66
CA VAL A 218 -17.40 14.64 4.55
C VAL A 218 -16.66 13.51 3.84
N ARG A 219 -16.05 12.62 4.63
CA ARG A 219 -15.46 11.39 4.09
C ARG A 219 -16.58 10.40 3.81
N ARG A 220 -16.56 9.82 2.61
CA ARG A 220 -17.40 8.69 2.24
C ARG A 220 -16.50 7.57 1.75
N ARG A 221 -16.62 6.37 2.35
CA ARG A 221 -15.85 5.21 1.90
C ARG A 221 -16.14 4.91 0.43
N LEU A 222 -15.10 4.53 -0.30
CA LEU A 222 -15.16 4.14 -1.70
C LEU A 222 -16.07 2.92 -1.88
N ALA A 223 -16.70 2.82 -3.04
CA ALA A 223 -17.55 1.67 -3.38
C ALA A 223 -16.77 0.35 -3.28
N GLY A 224 -17.34 -0.65 -2.60
CA GLY A 224 -16.70 -1.94 -2.34
C GLY A 224 -15.74 -1.94 -1.14
N ARG A 225 -15.56 -0.80 -0.45
CA ARG A 225 -14.74 -0.68 0.76
C ARG A 225 -15.56 -0.47 2.03
N GLU A 226 -16.89 -0.45 1.94
CA GLU A 226 -17.81 -0.13 3.04
C GLU A 226 -17.65 -1.10 4.21
N GLY A 227 -17.50 -2.40 3.91
CA GLY A 227 -17.36 -3.47 4.90
C GLY A 227 -15.94 -3.69 5.43
N VAL A 228 -14.95 -2.91 5.01
CA VAL A 228 -13.56 -3.09 5.47
C VAL A 228 -13.47 -2.79 6.96
N GLN A 229 -13.10 -3.80 7.74
CA GLN A 229 -12.88 -3.66 9.19
C GLN A 229 -11.48 -3.13 9.47
N LEU A 230 -11.43 -2.01 10.19
CA LEU A 230 -10.22 -1.37 10.67
C LEU A 230 -10.09 -1.60 12.18
N ILE A 231 -9.29 -2.60 12.53
CA ILE A 231 -8.90 -2.89 13.91
C ILE A 231 -7.39 -2.67 13.96
N PRO A 232 -6.88 -1.74 14.79
CA PRO A 232 -5.46 -1.39 14.84
C PRO A 232 -4.67 -2.39 15.70
N GLU A 233 -5.04 -3.67 15.62
CA GLU A 233 -4.38 -4.78 16.30
C GLU A 233 -4.10 -5.89 15.28
N PHE A 234 -2.84 -6.34 15.26
CA PHE A 234 -2.33 -7.23 14.23
C PHE A 234 -1.82 -8.55 14.80
N ASP A 235 -2.10 -9.63 14.06
CA ASP A 235 -1.55 -10.95 14.35
C ASP A 235 -0.08 -11.05 13.95
N LEU A 236 0.31 -10.32 12.90
CA LEU A 236 1.68 -10.20 12.41
C LEU A 236 2.05 -8.75 12.10
N VAL A 237 3.20 -8.30 12.60
CA VAL A 237 3.86 -7.08 12.10
C VAL A 237 5.13 -7.48 11.36
N THR A 238 5.27 -7.02 10.13
CA THR A 238 6.46 -7.21 9.29
C THR A 238 6.85 -5.89 8.62
N GLY A 239 8.03 -5.85 8.01
CA GLY A 239 8.49 -4.65 7.32
C GLY A 239 9.90 -4.76 6.76
N ASP A 240 10.13 -3.98 5.70
CA ASP A 240 11.39 -3.82 4.98
C ASP A 240 11.77 -2.32 4.96
N LEU A 241 12.30 -1.83 6.08
CA LEU A 241 12.61 -0.41 6.26
C LEU A 241 14.03 -0.07 5.78
N SER A 242 14.22 1.16 5.34
CA SER A 242 15.52 1.68 4.93
C SER A 242 15.80 3.03 5.59
N PHE A 243 17.08 3.34 5.83
CA PHE A 243 17.53 4.60 6.42
C PHE A 243 17.00 4.89 7.84
N ILE A 244 16.52 3.87 8.54
CA ILE A 244 16.07 3.96 9.93
C ILE A 244 16.41 2.67 10.66
N SER A 245 16.83 2.80 11.92
CA SER A 245 17.05 1.66 12.82
C SER A 245 15.71 1.12 13.30
N LEU A 246 15.59 -0.22 13.37
CA LEU A 246 14.42 -0.86 13.96
C LEU A 246 14.18 -0.41 15.42
N THR A 247 15.25 -0.10 16.16
CA THR A 247 15.14 0.38 17.56
C THR A 247 14.33 1.67 17.71
N LEU A 248 14.19 2.46 16.62
CA LEU A 248 13.43 3.70 16.61
C LEU A 248 11.97 3.53 16.20
N VAL A 249 11.61 2.39 15.59
CA VAL A 249 10.25 2.13 15.09
C VAL A 249 9.51 1.09 15.92
N LEU A 250 10.22 0.08 16.44
CA LEU A 250 9.62 -0.98 17.26
C LEU A 250 8.79 -0.44 18.45
N PRO A 251 9.18 0.64 19.16
CA PRO A 251 8.35 1.20 20.22
C PRO A 251 6.95 1.66 19.78
N ALA A 252 6.79 2.09 18.52
CA ALA A 252 5.50 2.50 17.96
C ALA A 252 4.71 1.29 17.40
N LEU A 253 5.41 0.25 16.95
CA LEU A 253 4.79 -0.93 16.32
C LEU A 253 4.31 -1.97 17.34
N VAL A 254 5.06 -2.21 18.43
CA VAL A 254 4.73 -3.23 19.44
C VAL A 254 3.36 -3.02 20.11
N PRO A 255 2.91 -1.79 20.41
CA PRO A 255 1.56 -1.55 20.91
C PRO A 255 0.45 -2.02 19.97
N LEU A 256 0.70 -2.09 18.65
CA LEU A 256 -0.26 -2.53 17.64
C LEU A 256 -0.29 -4.06 17.47
N LEU A 257 0.63 -4.81 18.10
CA LEU A 257 0.58 -6.26 18.12
C LEU A 257 -0.47 -6.75 19.12
N LYS A 258 -1.28 -7.72 18.70
CA LYS A 258 -2.12 -8.50 19.61
C LYS A 258 -1.27 -9.26 20.62
N ASP A 259 -1.86 -9.61 21.75
CA ASP A 259 -1.29 -10.59 22.66
C ASP A 259 -1.13 -11.95 21.96
N GLY A 260 0.07 -12.53 22.00
CA GLY A 260 0.44 -13.70 21.18
C GLY A 260 0.78 -13.38 19.73
N GLY A 261 0.70 -12.11 19.31
CA GLY A 261 1.05 -11.63 17.99
C GLY A 261 2.54 -11.79 17.69
N GLN A 262 2.86 -11.92 16.42
CA GLN A 262 4.20 -12.22 15.92
C GLN A 262 4.82 -10.99 15.25
N LEU A 263 6.13 -10.86 15.39
CA LEU A 263 6.94 -9.86 14.73
C LEU A 263 7.96 -10.58 13.84
N LEU A 264 8.00 -10.23 12.56
CA LEU A 264 8.98 -10.76 11.61
C LEU A 264 9.54 -9.62 10.76
N MET A 265 10.57 -8.94 11.26
CA MET A 265 11.11 -7.71 10.67
C MET A 265 12.44 -7.95 9.98
N LEU A 266 12.63 -7.36 8.81
CA LEU A 266 13.92 -7.36 8.14
C LEU A 266 14.86 -6.36 8.83
N VAL A 267 16.03 -6.85 9.21
CA VAL A 267 17.13 -6.11 9.81
C VAL A 267 18.21 -5.89 8.75
N LYS A 268 18.59 -4.64 8.59
CA LYS A 268 19.62 -4.21 7.63
C LYS A 268 20.79 -3.59 8.37
N PRO A 269 21.90 -4.31 8.60
CA PRO A 269 23.02 -3.84 9.43
C PRO A 269 23.50 -2.42 9.08
N GLN A 270 23.52 -2.06 7.79
CA GLN A 270 23.94 -0.74 7.31
C GLN A 270 23.06 0.43 7.81
N PHE A 271 21.84 0.18 8.28
CA PHE A 271 20.95 1.18 8.87
C PHE A 271 20.87 1.09 10.40
N GLU A 272 21.44 0.04 10.99
CA GLU A 272 21.55 -0.15 12.44
C GLU A 272 22.87 0.37 12.99
N LEU A 273 23.91 0.41 12.16
CA LEU A 273 25.26 0.80 12.53
C LEU A 273 25.51 2.30 12.37
N GLN A 274 26.54 2.79 13.06
CA GLN A 274 26.96 4.20 12.96
C GLN A 274 27.79 4.43 11.68
N PRO A 275 27.86 5.66 11.14
CA PRO A 275 28.58 5.95 9.89
C PRO A 275 30.05 5.47 9.85
N GLY A 276 30.75 5.43 10.98
CA GLY A 276 32.13 4.93 11.06
C GLY A 276 32.28 3.40 11.00
N GLN A 277 31.19 2.66 11.14
CA GLN A 277 31.15 1.19 11.11
C GLN A 277 30.73 0.65 9.73
N VAL A 278 30.27 1.52 8.82
CA VAL A 278 29.80 1.14 7.49
C VAL A 278 30.88 1.46 6.45
N GLY A 279 31.25 0.46 5.66
CA GLY A 279 32.31 0.58 4.66
C GLY A 279 31.91 1.40 3.43
N LYS A 280 32.88 1.62 2.54
CA LYS A 280 32.66 2.30 1.25
C LYS A 280 31.52 1.62 0.47
N GLY A 281 30.57 2.44 0.02
CA GLY A 281 29.38 1.97 -0.71
C GLY A 281 28.21 1.56 0.18
N GLY A 282 28.27 1.81 1.49
CA GLY A 282 27.20 1.44 2.42
C GLY A 282 27.25 -0.03 2.85
N ILE A 283 28.35 -0.74 2.58
CA ILE A 283 28.46 -2.19 2.78
C ILE A 283 29.11 -2.50 4.13
N VAL A 284 28.46 -3.36 4.91
CA VAL A 284 28.98 -3.91 6.17
C VAL A 284 29.75 -5.19 5.86
N ARG A 285 31.08 -5.14 6.01
CA ARG A 285 31.97 -6.27 5.67
C ARG A 285 32.44 -7.05 6.88
N ASP A 286 32.47 -6.42 8.05
CA ASP A 286 32.94 -7.04 9.28
C ASP A 286 31.83 -7.90 9.89
N PRO A 287 31.98 -9.24 9.94
CA PRO A 287 30.98 -10.12 10.53
C PRO A 287 30.74 -9.87 12.02
N GLY A 288 31.72 -9.31 12.75
CA GLY A 288 31.57 -8.97 14.17
C GLY A 288 30.47 -7.93 14.40
N LEU A 289 30.31 -6.99 13.45
CA LEU A 289 29.28 -5.97 13.51
C LEU A 289 27.86 -6.54 13.33
N HIS A 290 27.71 -7.68 12.65
CA HIS A 290 26.41 -8.34 12.55
C HIS A 290 25.95 -8.88 13.91
N ALA A 291 26.86 -9.44 14.69
CA ALA A 291 26.57 -9.93 16.05
C ALA A 291 26.22 -8.77 17.00
N GLU A 292 26.90 -7.62 16.88
CA GLU A 292 26.55 -6.41 17.63
C GLU A 292 25.14 -5.91 17.30
N VAL A 293 24.77 -5.91 16.02
CA VAL A 293 23.43 -5.53 15.56
C VAL A 293 22.37 -6.50 16.10
N GLU A 294 22.61 -7.81 15.99
CA GLU A 294 21.70 -8.82 16.52
C GLU A 294 21.46 -8.62 18.03
N GLN A 295 22.52 -8.46 18.81
CA GLN A 295 22.42 -8.26 20.25
C GLN A 295 21.59 -7.01 20.59
N ARG A 296 21.83 -5.90 19.89
CA ARG A 296 21.10 -4.64 20.10
C ARG A 296 19.60 -4.77 19.79
N ILE A 297 19.27 -5.47 18.71
CA ILE A 297 17.86 -5.71 18.34
C ILE A 297 17.19 -6.63 19.35
N ARG A 298 17.88 -7.68 19.82
CA ARG A 298 17.36 -8.57 20.87
C ARG A 298 17.09 -7.82 22.17
N GLU A 299 18.00 -6.95 22.59
CA GLU A 299 17.83 -6.09 23.77
C GLU A 299 16.64 -5.14 23.62
N CYS A 300 16.50 -4.49 22.46
CA CYS A 300 15.34 -3.63 22.17
C CYS A 300 14.02 -4.42 22.25
N CYS A 301 13.95 -5.60 21.63
CA CYS A 301 12.78 -6.48 21.73
C CYS A 301 12.46 -6.83 23.19
N ALA A 302 13.47 -7.21 23.98
CA ALA A 302 13.29 -7.56 25.40
C ALA A 302 12.78 -6.37 26.23
N GLN A 303 13.31 -5.16 26.01
CA GLN A 303 12.86 -3.93 26.66
C GLN A 303 11.40 -3.59 26.32
N LEU A 304 10.94 -3.96 25.13
CA LEU A 304 9.55 -3.80 24.68
C LEU A 304 8.65 -4.99 25.07
N GLY A 305 9.16 -5.95 25.85
CA GLY A 305 8.40 -7.10 26.32
C GLY A 305 8.19 -8.20 25.28
N LEU A 306 8.92 -8.18 24.16
CA LEU A 306 8.88 -9.25 23.16
C LEU A 306 9.83 -10.39 23.52
N ALA A 307 9.39 -11.63 23.26
CA ALA A 307 10.23 -12.82 23.33
C ALA A 307 10.80 -13.13 21.93
N VAL A 308 12.11 -12.96 21.73
CA VAL A 308 12.75 -13.31 20.45
C VAL A 308 12.78 -14.83 20.28
N ARG A 309 12.18 -15.32 19.21
CA ARG A 309 12.06 -16.74 18.85
C ARG A 309 13.16 -17.19 17.89
N GLY A 310 13.62 -16.29 17.02
CA GLY A 310 14.59 -16.63 15.99
C GLY A 310 15.34 -15.43 15.41
N TRP A 311 16.51 -15.71 14.88
CA TRP A 311 17.29 -14.80 14.04
C TRP A 311 17.70 -15.58 12.79
N HIS A 312 17.30 -15.09 11.62
CA HIS A 312 17.41 -15.83 10.37
C HIS A 312 18.13 -15.00 9.31
N ASP A 313 18.99 -15.61 8.50
CA ASP A 313 19.52 -14.95 7.31
C ASP A 313 18.40 -14.67 6.30
N SER A 314 18.42 -13.51 5.65
CA SER A 314 17.62 -13.28 4.45
C SER A 314 18.12 -14.22 3.33
N PRO A 315 17.22 -14.87 2.56
CA PRO A 315 17.60 -15.81 1.50
C PRO A 315 18.32 -15.13 0.32
N ILE A 316 18.22 -13.81 0.22
CA ILE A 316 18.89 -12.98 -0.79
C ILE A 316 19.51 -11.76 -0.12
N GLU A 317 20.59 -11.26 -0.70
CA GLU A 317 21.25 -10.02 -0.27
C GLU A 317 20.45 -8.76 -0.65
N GLY A 318 20.78 -7.66 0.03
CA GLY A 318 20.32 -6.32 -0.31
C GLY A 318 20.72 -5.93 -1.74
N GLY A 319 20.08 -4.89 -2.31
CA GLY A 319 20.43 -4.41 -3.67
C GLY A 319 21.84 -3.85 -3.79
N ASP A 320 22.44 -3.50 -2.66
CA ASP A 320 23.79 -3.00 -2.48
C ASP A 320 24.80 -4.12 -2.13
N GLY A 321 24.35 -5.38 -2.02
CA GLY A 321 25.16 -6.53 -1.62
C GLY A 321 25.35 -6.69 -0.11
N ASN A 322 24.59 -5.96 0.72
CA ASN A 322 24.60 -6.21 2.16
C ASN A 322 23.92 -7.54 2.50
N ARG A 323 24.51 -8.27 3.45
CA ARG A 323 23.80 -9.35 4.14
C ARG A 323 22.75 -8.73 5.06
N GLU A 324 21.54 -9.27 4.97
CA GLU A 324 20.39 -8.82 5.75
C GLU A 324 19.85 -10.01 6.55
N PHE A 325 19.13 -9.72 7.64
CA PHE A 325 18.63 -10.72 8.57
C PHE A 325 17.16 -10.49 8.87
N PHE A 326 16.48 -11.47 9.44
CA PHE A 326 15.16 -11.31 10.02
C PHE A 326 15.22 -11.59 11.52
N VAL A 327 14.60 -10.71 12.30
CA VAL A 327 14.27 -10.98 13.70
C VAL A 327 12.85 -11.51 13.76
N HIS A 328 12.69 -12.70 14.34
CA HIS A 328 11.40 -13.29 14.68
C HIS A 328 11.19 -13.17 16.19
N ALA A 329 10.15 -12.47 16.61
CA ALA A 329 9.77 -12.33 18.00
C ALA A 329 8.26 -12.48 18.20
N GLU A 330 7.85 -12.73 19.43
CA GLU A 330 6.44 -12.88 19.82
C GLU A 330 6.13 -11.93 20.98
N LYS A 331 4.99 -11.27 20.93
CA LYS A 331 4.43 -10.58 22.10
C LYS A 331 3.79 -11.65 23.00
N PRO A 332 4.31 -11.91 24.21
CA PRO A 332 3.76 -12.92 25.09
C PRO A 332 2.27 -12.68 25.34
N ARG A 333 1.49 -13.76 25.43
CA ARG A 333 0.08 -13.64 25.82
C ARG A 333 0.03 -13.14 27.26
N ASN A 334 -0.72 -12.07 27.50
CA ASN A 334 -0.99 -11.65 28.86
C ASN A 334 -1.83 -12.76 29.52
N PRO A 335 -1.40 -13.37 30.63
CA PRO A 335 -2.27 -14.27 31.38
C PRO A 335 -3.44 -13.42 31.91
N ALA A 336 -4.62 -13.64 31.34
CA ALA A 336 -5.87 -13.02 31.77
C ALA A 336 -6.16 -13.30 33.26
#